data_AF-A0A913ZQ20-F1
#
_entry.id   AF-A0A913ZQ20-F1
#
_cell.length_a   1.000
_cell.length_b   1.000
_cell.length_c   1.000
_cell.angle_alpha   90.00
_cell.angle_beta   90.00
_cell.angle_gamma   90.00
#
_symmetry.space_group_name_H-M   'P 1'
#
loop_
_entity.id
_entity.type
_entity.pdbx_description
1 polymer ?
#
loop_
_entity_poly.entity_id
_entity_poly.type
_entity_poly.pdbx_seq_one_letter_code
_entity_poly.pdbx_strand_id
1 'polypeptide(L)'
;MTGKRSTDQLTVNQLSSSVIIINSKMKGLLCALVLATCVAGLFAVECYSCASTTSAGDANCLDPFNATSQPTTSCSGECTKTVGTQGDVTVIARSCAPACAEGCASAAGVEACIYCCTSDRCNGASSVTFGLITICVTVLAGWITSA
;
A
#
# COMPACT_ATOMS: atom_id res chain seq x y z
N MET A 1 20.00 -73.48 12.12
CA MET A 1 20.88 -72.39 11.66
C MET A 1 20.07 -71.51 10.71
N THR A 2 19.88 -70.24 11.10
CA THR A 2 19.78 -69.01 10.24
C THR A 2 19.07 -69.12 8.88
N GLY A 3 18.08 -68.29 8.48
CA GLY A 3 17.65 -66.97 8.93
C GLY A 3 17.33 -66.07 7.71
N LYS A 4 16.24 -65.29 7.82
CA LYS A 4 15.95 -64.01 7.12
C LYS A 4 15.89 -63.94 5.58
N ARG A 5 14.67 -63.78 5.04
CA ARG A 5 14.34 -62.75 4.03
C ARG A 5 12.82 -62.55 3.95
N SER A 6 12.28 -61.80 4.91
CA SER A 6 10.91 -61.29 4.91
C SER A 6 10.96 -59.87 5.48
N THR A 7 11.48 -58.93 4.68
CA THR A 7 11.66 -57.53 5.12
C THR A 7 11.68 -56.52 3.98
N ASP A 8 11.16 -56.85 2.79
CA ASP A 8 11.12 -55.90 1.65
C ASP A 8 9.72 -55.57 1.13
N GLN A 9 8.66 -56.28 1.56
CA GLN A 9 7.30 -56.06 1.05
C GLN A 9 6.41 -55.20 1.96
N LEU A 10 6.81 -54.93 3.20
CA LEU A 10 5.98 -54.12 4.12
C LEU A 10 6.17 -52.61 3.96
N THR A 11 7.25 -52.16 3.31
CA THR A 11 7.62 -50.73 3.24
C THR A 11 6.95 -49.99 2.08
N VAL A 12 6.51 -50.68 1.03
CA VAL A 12 5.89 -50.02 -0.15
C VAL A 12 4.42 -49.70 0.10
N ASN A 13 3.70 -50.55 0.84
CA ASN A 13 2.27 -50.37 1.12
C ASN A 13 1.97 -49.38 2.27
N GLN A 14 2.97 -49.02 3.08
CA GLN A 14 2.82 -48.01 4.13
C GLN A 14 3.04 -46.57 3.64
N LEU A 15 3.72 -46.39 2.49
CA LEU A 15 3.91 -45.07 1.87
C LEU A 15 2.68 -44.61 1.08
N SER A 16 1.85 -45.52 0.56
CA SER A 16 0.61 -45.18 -0.17
C SER A 16 -0.47 -44.56 0.72
N SER A 17 -0.50 -44.89 2.02
CA SER A 17 -1.47 -44.34 2.96
C SER A 17 -1.02 -43.00 3.55
N SER A 18 0.28 -42.74 3.59
CA SER A 18 0.84 -41.46 4.06
C SER A 18 0.83 -40.37 2.99
N VAL A 19 0.84 -40.72 1.69
CA VAL A 19 0.80 -39.76 0.58
C VAL A 19 -0.63 -39.28 0.27
N ILE A 20 -1.66 -40.06 0.58
CA ILE A 20 -3.07 -39.67 0.33
C ILE A 20 -3.68 -38.93 1.54
N ILE A 21 -3.07 -39.02 2.73
CA ILE A 21 -3.42 -38.17 3.88
C ILE A 21 -2.50 -36.93 3.86
N ILE A 22 -2.58 -36.14 2.79
CA ILE A 22 -2.35 -34.70 2.91
C ILE A 22 -3.56 -34.18 3.67
N ASN A 23 -3.45 -34.29 5.00
CA ASN A 23 -4.47 -34.10 6.02
C ASN A 23 -5.44 -32.95 5.71
N SER A 24 -6.74 -33.22 5.81
CA SER A 24 -7.83 -32.22 5.71
C SER A 24 -7.58 -30.96 6.56
N LYS A 25 -6.86 -31.12 7.70
CA LYS A 25 -6.40 -30.03 8.59
C LYS A 25 -5.38 -29.08 7.95
N MET A 26 -4.46 -29.59 7.12
CA MET A 26 -3.38 -28.82 6.51
C MET A 26 -3.86 -28.05 5.27
N LYS A 27 -4.85 -28.61 4.55
CA LYS A 27 -5.56 -27.92 3.45
C LYS A 27 -6.43 -26.77 3.96
N GLY A 28 -7.10 -26.95 5.11
CA GLY A 28 -7.86 -25.87 5.76
C GLY A 28 -6.97 -24.69 6.18
N LEU A 29 -5.78 -24.97 6.75
CA LEU A 29 -4.81 -23.94 7.12
C LEU A 29 -4.25 -23.20 5.90
N LEU A 30 -3.90 -23.93 4.83
CA LEU A 30 -3.44 -23.35 3.56
C LEU A 30 -4.52 -22.48 2.90
N CYS A 31 -5.77 -22.95 2.85
CA CYS A 31 -6.88 -22.14 2.35
C CYS A 31 -7.14 -20.89 3.21
N ALA A 32 -7.05 -21.00 4.54
CA ALA A 32 -7.22 -19.85 5.43
C ALA A 32 -6.10 -18.80 5.26
N LEU A 33 -4.85 -19.23 5.07
CA LEU A 33 -3.71 -18.34 4.77
C LEU A 33 -3.88 -17.63 3.41
N VAL A 34 -4.32 -18.35 2.38
CA VAL A 34 -4.58 -17.76 1.05
C VAL A 34 -5.73 -16.75 1.12
N LEU A 35 -6.82 -17.05 1.84
CA LEU A 35 -7.93 -16.13 2.03
C LEU A 35 -7.54 -14.88 2.83
N ALA A 36 -6.66 -15.00 3.82
CA ALA A 36 -6.16 -13.86 4.60
C ALA A 36 -5.33 -12.88 3.75
N THR A 37 -4.62 -13.37 2.73
CA THR A 37 -3.87 -12.49 1.79
C THR A 37 -4.76 -11.79 0.76
N CYS A 38 -6.01 -12.24 0.55
CA CYS A 38 -6.94 -11.65 -0.39
C CYS A 38 -7.71 -10.41 0.16
N VAL A 39 -7.49 -10.03 1.42
CA VAL A 39 -8.21 -8.89 2.04
C VAL A 39 -7.57 -7.54 1.72
N ALA A 40 -6.44 -7.52 1.00
CA ALA A 40 -5.68 -6.30 0.73
C ALA A 40 -6.35 -5.29 -0.25
N GLY A 41 -7.60 -5.49 -0.66
CA GLY A 41 -8.25 -4.65 -1.69
C GLY A 41 -9.72 -4.29 -1.45
N LEU A 42 -10.26 -4.46 -0.23
CA LEU A 42 -11.69 -4.21 0.05
C LEU A 42 -11.96 -3.05 1.01
N PHE A 43 -10.93 -2.40 1.55
CA PHE A 43 -11.13 -1.23 2.41
C PHE A 43 -11.14 0.03 1.56
N ALA A 44 -12.30 0.69 1.49
CA ALA A 44 -12.38 2.04 0.95
C ALA A 44 -11.60 2.96 1.88
N VAL A 45 -10.66 3.73 1.33
CA VAL A 45 -9.88 4.73 2.07
C VAL A 45 -10.66 6.04 2.14
N GLU A 46 -10.60 6.75 3.27
CA GLU A 46 -11.10 8.11 3.35
C GLU A 46 -10.01 9.12 2.99
N CYS A 47 -10.24 10.00 2.01
CA CYS A 47 -9.27 11.02 1.60
C CYS A 47 -9.85 12.43 1.78
N TYR A 48 -9.01 13.43 2.07
CA TYR A 48 -9.44 14.83 1.97
C TYR A 48 -9.70 15.22 0.52
N SER A 49 -10.72 16.05 0.30
CA SER A 49 -11.15 16.47 -1.04
C SER A 49 -11.31 17.99 -1.12
N CYS A 50 -10.24 18.71 -1.42
CA CYS A 50 -10.24 20.17 -1.44
C CYS A 50 -9.27 20.71 -2.50
N ALA A 51 -9.45 21.97 -2.91
CA ALA A 51 -8.49 22.67 -3.76
C ALA A 51 -8.38 24.14 -3.35
N SER A 52 -7.17 24.66 -3.41
CA SER A 52 -6.90 26.06 -3.08
C SER A 52 -5.64 26.57 -3.74
N THR A 53 -5.55 27.89 -3.83
CA THR A 53 -4.37 28.63 -4.30
C THR A 53 -3.99 29.65 -3.24
N THR A 54 -2.76 30.16 -3.27
CA THR A 54 -2.33 31.24 -2.35
C THR A 54 -3.15 32.52 -2.47
N SER A 55 -3.96 32.69 -3.52
CA SER A 55 -4.78 33.89 -3.76
C SER A 55 -6.29 33.65 -3.74
N ALA A 56 -6.77 32.41 -3.77
CA ALA A 56 -8.19 32.05 -3.88
C ALA A 56 -8.46 30.58 -3.51
N GLY A 57 -9.66 30.28 -3.03
CA GLY A 57 -10.10 28.93 -2.67
C GLY A 57 -10.21 28.71 -1.16
N ASP A 58 -10.21 27.45 -0.72
CA ASP A 58 -10.26 27.12 0.70
C ASP A 58 -8.88 27.28 1.34
N ALA A 59 -8.66 28.34 2.12
CA ALA A 59 -7.39 28.60 2.79
C ALA A 59 -6.94 27.44 3.69
N ASN A 60 -7.86 26.64 4.22
CA ASN A 60 -7.55 25.48 5.06
C ASN A 60 -7.02 24.27 4.27
N CYS A 61 -7.14 24.31 2.94
CA CYS A 61 -6.55 23.36 2.02
C CYS A 61 -5.11 23.73 1.62
N LEU A 62 -4.56 24.87 2.05
CA LEU A 62 -3.14 25.15 1.86
C LEU A 62 -2.29 24.41 2.89
N ASP A 63 -0.97 24.42 2.71
CA ASP A 63 -0.04 24.04 3.78
C ASP A 63 0.35 25.29 4.59
N PRO A 64 0.38 25.24 5.94
CA PRO A 64 0.08 24.08 6.78
C PRO A 64 -1.40 23.68 6.75
N PHE A 65 -1.65 22.38 6.53
CA PHE A 65 -2.98 21.84 6.32
C PHE A 65 -3.82 21.84 7.60
N ASN A 66 -5.04 22.36 7.53
CA ASN A 66 -5.98 22.37 8.64
C ASN A 66 -7.09 21.35 8.40
N ALA A 67 -6.98 20.19 9.05
CA ALA A 67 -7.92 19.08 8.93
C ALA A 67 -9.32 19.32 9.53
N THR A 68 -9.49 20.34 10.38
CA THR A 68 -10.67 20.46 11.28
C THR A 68 -12.00 20.63 10.53
N SER A 69 -11.98 21.27 9.37
CA SER A 69 -13.17 21.61 8.57
C SER A 69 -13.13 21.04 7.16
N GLN A 70 -12.20 20.12 6.88
CA GLN A 70 -11.96 19.67 5.50
C GLN A 70 -12.90 18.53 5.11
N PRO A 71 -13.59 18.64 3.96
CA PRO A 71 -14.43 17.57 3.46
C PRO A 71 -13.56 16.34 3.17
N THR A 72 -14.11 15.17 3.51
CA THR A 72 -13.53 13.87 3.22
C THR A 72 -14.42 13.12 2.24
N THR A 73 -13.82 12.22 1.47
CA THR A 73 -14.53 11.35 0.54
C THR A 73 -14.00 9.93 0.68
N SER A 74 -14.89 8.95 0.67
CA SER A 74 -14.53 7.53 0.71
C SER A 74 -14.33 7.01 -0.72
N CYS A 75 -13.27 6.27 -0.97
CA CYS A 75 -12.96 5.78 -2.31
C CYS A 75 -12.19 4.45 -2.31
N SER A 76 -12.36 3.67 -3.38
CA SER A 76 -11.73 2.36 -3.57
C SER A 76 -10.31 2.46 -4.17
N GLY A 77 -9.56 3.51 -3.85
CA GLY A 77 -8.30 3.85 -4.51
C GLY A 77 -7.26 4.44 -3.56
N GLU A 78 -6.51 5.42 -4.05
CA GLU A 78 -5.43 6.09 -3.34
C GLU A 78 -5.78 7.57 -3.10
N CYS A 79 -5.34 8.10 -1.96
CA CYS A 79 -5.42 9.52 -1.70
C CYS A 79 -4.29 10.23 -2.43
N THR A 80 -4.63 11.33 -3.09
CA THR A 80 -3.68 12.13 -3.84
C THR A 80 -3.55 13.52 -3.25
N LYS A 81 -2.33 14.06 -3.32
CA LYS A 81 -2.04 15.47 -3.10
C LYS A 81 -1.25 15.99 -4.30
N THR A 82 -1.77 17.02 -4.94
CA THR A 82 -1.10 17.73 -6.03
C THR A 82 -0.64 19.09 -5.53
N VAL A 83 0.61 19.45 -5.79
CA VAL A 83 1.17 20.76 -5.47
C VAL A 83 1.74 21.35 -6.75
N GLY A 84 1.23 22.51 -7.16
CA GLY A 84 1.74 23.27 -8.29
C GLY A 84 2.30 24.61 -7.83
N THR A 85 3.43 25.04 -8.36
CA THR A 85 4.04 26.34 -8.06
C THR A 85 4.40 27.08 -9.35
N GLN A 86 4.12 28.38 -9.37
CA GLN A 86 4.55 29.29 -10.44
C GLN A 86 4.84 30.66 -9.82
N GLY A 87 6.12 31.01 -9.68
CA GLY A 87 6.52 32.19 -8.90
C GLY A 87 6.02 32.09 -7.46
N ASP A 88 5.28 33.12 -7.02
CA ASP A 88 4.71 33.18 -5.66
C ASP A 88 3.33 32.50 -5.54
N VAL A 89 2.78 32.00 -6.64
CA VAL A 89 1.49 31.31 -6.64
C VAL A 89 1.72 29.82 -6.39
N THR A 90 1.13 29.32 -5.31
CA THR A 90 1.06 27.87 -5.03
C THR A 90 -0.38 27.40 -5.13
N VAL A 91 -0.59 26.28 -5.81
CA VAL A 91 -1.86 25.56 -5.93
C VAL A 91 -1.71 24.24 -5.20
N ILE A 92 -2.65 23.92 -4.33
CA ILE A 92 -2.72 22.63 -3.66
C ILE A 92 -4.10 22.03 -3.90
N ALA A 93 -4.12 20.78 -4.36
CA ALA A 93 -5.33 19.99 -4.49
C ALA A 93 -5.17 18.65 -3.77
N ARG A 94 -6.21 18.23 -3.07
CA ARG A 94 -6.33 16.93 -2.41
C ARG A 94 -7.56 16.24 -2.97
N SER A 95 -7.41 14.99 -3.36
CA SER A 95 -8.50 14.21 -3.92
C SER A 95 -8.27 12.72 -3.72
N CYS A 96 -9.18 11.92 -4.25
CA CYS A 96 -8.97 10.50 -4.42
C CYS A 96 -8.88 10.13 -5.90
N ALA A 97 -8.04 9.15 -6.22
CA ALA A 97 -7.91 8.56 -7.54
C ALA A 97 -7.92 7.02 -7.45
N PRO A 98 -8.47 6.30 -8.45
CA PRO A 98 -8.46 4.82 -8.45
C PRO A 98 -7.05 4.23 -8.54
N ALA A 99 -6.10 5.00 -9.08
CA ALA A 99 -4.68 4.72 -9.09
C ALA A 99 -3.94 6.06 -9.06
N CYS A 100 -2.74 6.09 -8.48
CA CYS A 100 -1.94 7.29 -8.38
C CYS A 100 -0.49 7.00 -8.79
N ALA A 101 0.09 7.93 -9.54
CA ALA A 101 1.49 7.87 -9.96
C ALA A 101 2.22 9.06 -9.37
N GLU A 102 3.09 8.80 -8.39
CA GLU A 102 3.91 9.84 -7.77
C GLU A 102 4.96 10.36 -8.75
N GLY A 103 5.20 11.67 -8.70
CA GLY A 103 6.22 12.28 -9.52
C GLY A 103 6.12 13.80 -9.55
N CYS A 104 7.20 14.43 -9.99
CA CYS A 104 7.25 15.87 -10.22
C CYS A 104 7.63 16.13 -11.68
N ALA A 105 7.01 17.15 -12.26
CA ALA A 105 7.35 17.64 -13.59
C ALA A 105 7.42 19.17 -13.56
N SER A 106 8.31 19.74 -14.37
CA SER A 106 8.43 21.18 -14.52
C SER A 106 8.50 21.58 -15.98
N ALA A 107 7.78 22.66 -16.34
CA ALA A 107 7.74 23.21 -17.68
C ALA A 107 7.35 24.70 -17.63
N ALA A 108 7.99 25.54 -18.45
CA ALA A 108 7.67 26.97 -18.57
C ALA A 108 7.60 27.73 -17.23
N GLY A 109 8.47 27.40 -16.27
CA GLY A 109 8.51 28.03 -14.94
C GLY A 109 7.40 27.58 -13.99
N VAL A 110 6.63 26.56 -14.36
CA VAL A 110 5.67 25.87 -13.50
C VAL A 110 6.30 24.56 -13.03
N GLU A 111 6.24 24.28 -11.73
CA GLU A 111 6.55 22.97 -11.15
C GLU A 111 5.27 22.35 -10.61
N ALA A 112 5.05 21.06 -10.86
CA ALA A 112 3.91 20.32 -10.35
C ALA A 112 4.35 18.94 -9.83
N CYS A 113 3.96 18.62 -8.61
CA CYS A 113 4.24 17.35 -7.95
C CYS A 113 2.94 16.65 -7.55
N ILE A 114 2.90 15.33 -7.71
CA ILE A 114 1.85 14.43 -7.24
C ILE A 114 2.43 13.52 -6.17
N TYR A 115 1.74 13.43 -5.04
CA TYR A 115 2.02 12.54 -3.93
C TYR A 115 0.83 11.60 -3.72
N CYS A 116 1.11 10.35 -3.40
CA CYS A 116 0.13 9.27 -3.31
C CYS A 116 0.26 8.58 -1.95
N CYS A 117 -0.86 8.10 -1.40
CA CYS A 117 -0.86 7.29 -0.20
C CYS A 117 -2.16 6.49 -0.05
N THR A 118 -2.10 5.41 0.73
CA THR A 118 -3.16 4.38 0.79
C THR A 118 -3.79 4.24 2.18
N SER A 119 -3.58 5.19 3.08
CA SER A 119 -4.18 5.18 4.43
C SER A 119 -5.19 6.30 4.61
N ASP A 120 -6.07 6.15 5.60
CA ASP A 120 -7.10 7.16 5.85
C ASP A 120 -6.49 8.53 6.11
N ARG A 121 -6.95 9.51 5.34
CA ARG A 121 -6.68 10.95 5.46
C ARG A 121 -5.20 11.30 5.31
N CYS A 122 -4.42 10.41 4.71
CA CYS A 122 -2.97 10.55 4.56
C CYS A 122 -2.56 11.73 3.68
N ASN A 123 -3.41 12.13 2.73
CA ASN A 123 -3.17 13.31 1.89
C ASN A 123 -3.27 14.65 2.65
N GLY A 124 -3.55 14.62 3.96
CA GLY A 124 -3.38 15.76 4.86
C GLY A 124 -1.92 16.08 5.20
N ALA A 125 -0.98 15.17 4.92
CA ALA A 125 0.43 15.39 5.21
C ALA A 125 1.04 16.54 4.35
N SER A 126 2.08 17.18 4.89
CA SER A 126 2.85 18.17 4.13
C SER A 126 3.74 17.45 3.09
N SER A 127 4.12 18.16 2.04
CA SER A 127 4.92 17.58 0.94
C SER A 127 6.28 17.06 1.42
N VAL A 128 6.83 17.66 2.49
CA VAL A 128 8.09 17.23 3.12
C VAL A 128 7.94 15.86 3.79
N THR A 129 6.78 15.59 4.40
CA THR A 129 6.54 14.33 5.11
C THR A 129 6.41 13.14 4.15
N PHE A 130 5.89 13.35 2.94
CA PHE A 130 5.83 12.32 1.91
C PHE A 130 7.23 11.84 1.47
N GLY A 131 8.18 12.76 1.27
CA GLY A 131 9.54 12.41 0.88
C GLY A 131 10.30 11.58 1.92
N LEU A 132 10.04 11.78 3.22
CA LEU A 132 10.74 11.06 4.30
C LEU A 132 10.29 9.61 4.44
N ILE A 133 9.00 9.32 4.25
CA ILE A 133 8.46 7.95 4.37
C ILE A 133 9.07 7.06 3.28
N THR A 134 9.21 7.57 2.05
CA THR A 134 9.84 6.85 0.94
C THR A 134 11.32 6.52 1.20
N ILE A 135 12.05 7.40 1.90
CA ILE A 135 13.46 7.16 2.27
C ILE A 135 13.57 6.05 3.33
N CYS A 136 12.69 6.04 4.34
CA CYS A 136 12.75 5.02 5.41
C CYS A 136 12.44 3.60 4.91
N VAL A 137 11.47 3.45 4.00
CA VAL A 137 11.08 2.14 3.46
C VAL A 137 12.17 1.53 2.57
N THR A 138 12.84 2.35 1.75
CA THR A 138 13.91 1.88 0.86
C THR A 138 15.17 1.45 1.61
N VAL A 139 15.51 2.15 2.71
CA VAL A 139 16.65 1.74 3.55
C VAL A 139 16.36 0.38 4.18
N LEU A 140 15.21 0.15 4.81
CA LEU A 140 14.90 -1.10 5.49
C LEU A 140 14.81 -2.32 4.55
N ALA A 141 14.29 -2.14 3.32
CA ALA A 141 14.24 -3.21 2.32
C ALA A 141 15.64 -3.59 1.79
N GLY A 142 16.57 -2.63 1.74
CA GLY A 142 17.97 -2.88 1.34
C GLY A 142 18.73 -3.77 2.32
N TRP A 143 18.47 -3.67 3.62
CA TRP A 143 19.15 -4.48 4.64
C TRP A 143 18.66 -5.93 4.70
N ILE A 144 17.39 -6.19 4.40
CA ILE A 144 16.81 -7.54 4.45
C ILE A 144 17.25 -8.39 3.24
N THR A 145 17.62 -7.75 2.13
CA THR A 145 18.09 -8.45 0.91
C THR A 145 19.61 -8.64 0.86
N SER A 146 20.35 -8.08 1.81
CA SER A 146 21.82 -8.19 1.93
C SER A 146 22.30 -9.07 3.08
N ALA A 147 21.39 -9.79 3.77
CA ALA A 147 21.70 -10.67 4.91
C ALA A 147 21.35 -12.13 4.61
#